data_AF-A0AAW2LNC4-F1
#
_entry.id   AF-A0AAW2LNC4-F1
#
_cell.length_a   1.000
_cell.length_b   1.000
_cell.length_c   1.000
_cell.angle_alpha   90.00
_cell.angle_beta   90.00
_cell.angle_gamma   90.00
#
_symmetry.space_group_name_H-M   'P 1'
#
loop_
_entity.id
_entity.type
_entity.pdbx_description
1 polymer ?
#
loop_
_entity_poly.entity_id
_entity_poly.type
_entity_poly.pdbx_seq_one_letter_code
_entity_poly.pdbx_strand_id
1 'polypeptide(L)'
;MLRMKEVYAVPDRHIRYAAIKAFFGTKMVEGSSVQSHGVKMLSLVEKLEDLKAVFNNDTYIDVIFQSLSPSYDPFIVNYKMNGFERSIHELINMLVQYEAMNHKFKPAVLVGEVRPPRRKVRGSDAGRGRRVRKRL
;
A
#
# COMPACT_ATOMS: atom_id res chain seq x y z
N MET A 1 -14.92 34.76 -44.15
CA MET A 1 -14.04 34.80 -42.98
C MET A 1 -14.18 33.47 -42.23
N LEU A 2 -13.18 32.59 -42.29
CA LEU A 2 -13.16 31.36 -41.51
C LEU A 2 -12.87 31.71 -40.03
N ARG A 3 -13.69 31.22 -39.09
CA ARG A 3 -13.44 31.34 -37.65
C ARG A 3 -12.26 30.43 -37.27
N MET A 4 -11.08 31.02 -37.13
CA MET A 4 -9.84 30.41 -36.61
C MET A 4 -9.93 29.89 -35.16
N LYS A 5 -11.12 29.85 -34.54
CA LYS A 5 -11.32 29.36 -33.16
C LYS A 5 -11.76 27.89 -33.09
N GLU A 6 -12.07 27.25 -34.20
CA GLU A 6 -12.53 25.85 -34.23
C GLU A 6 -11.39 24.83 -34.45
N VAL A 7 -10.14 25.26 -34.64
CA VAL A 7 -9.03 24.38 -35.05
C VAL A 7 -8.33 23.69 -33.86
N TYR A 8 -8.60 24.08 -32.61
CA TYR A 8 -7.93 23.51 -31.43
C TYR A 8 -8.84 23.15 -30.25
N ALA A 9 -10.15 23.12 -30.45
CA ALA A 9 -11.04 22.56 -29.44
C ALA A 9 -10.95 21.02 -29.54
N VAL A 10 -10.28 20.37 -28.58
CA VAL A 10 -10.44 18.92 -28.40
C VAL A 10 -11.93 18.70 -28.17
N PRO A 11 -12.65 17.98 -29.04
CA PRO A 11 -14.09 17.86 -28.89
C PRO A 11 -14.39 17.21 -27.54
N ASP A 12 -15.40 17.73 -26.84
CA ASP A 12 -15.81 17.27 -25.51
C ASP A 12 -15.95 15.73 -25.43
N ARG A 13 -16.39 15.09 -26.52
CA ARG A 13 -16.45 13.64 -26.68
C ARG A 13 -15.10 12.93 -26.55
N HIS A 14 -14.01 13.49 -27.08
CA HIS A 14 -12.68 12.90 -27.01
C HIS A 14 -12.11 12.97 -25.59
N ILE A 15 -12.31 14.10 -24.90
CA ILE A 15 -11.87 14.26 -23.50
C ILE A 15 -12.63 13.28 -22.61
N ARG A 16 -13.95 13.18 -22.80
CA ARG A 16 -14.81 12.23 -22.10
C ARG A 16 -14.39 10.79 -22.34
N TYR A 17 -14.17 10.41 -23.60
CA TYR A 17 -13.68 9.08 -23.94
C TYR A 17 -12.33 8.77 -23.29
N ALA A 18 -11.40 9.73 -23.28
CA ALA A 18 -10.09 9.54 -22.65
C ALA A 18 -10.21 9.36 -21.12
N ALA A 19 -11.09 10.11 -20.45
CA ALA A 19 -11.35 9.96 -19.02
C ALA A 19 -11.97 8.58 -18.71
N ILE A 20 -12.98 8.15 -19.48
CA ILE A 20 -13.59 6.82 -19.35
C ILE A 20 -12.52 5.74 -19.55
N LYS A 21 -11.73 5.83 -20.62
CA LYS A 21 -10.65 4.87 -20.91
C LYS A 21 -9.63 4.81 -19.76
N ALA A 22 -9.27 5.95 -19.18
CA ALA A 22 -8.36 6.01 -18.05
C ALA A 22 -8.96 5.37 -16.79
N PHE A 23 -10.24 5.61 -16.51
CA PHE A 23 -10.95 5.05 -15.36
C PHE A 23 -11.01 3.52 -15.44
N PHE A 24 -11.55 2.96 -16.53
CA PHE A 24 -11.65 1.50 -16.70
C PHE A 24 -10.30 0.81 -16.91
N GLY A 25 -9.30 1.53 -17.43
CA GLY A 25 -7.97 0.99 -17.72
C GLY A 25 -6.96 1.09 -16.56
N THR A 26 -7.28 1.83 -15.50
CA THR A 26 -6.36 1.98 -14.37
C THR A 26 -6.30 0.69 -13.55
N LYS A 27 -5.09 0.21 -13.29
CA LYS A 27 -4.80 -0.97 -12.47
C LYS A 27 -3.74 -0.65 -11.43
N MET A 28 -3.93 -1.19 -10.23
CA MET A 28 -3.00 -1.11 -9.12
C MET A 28 -1.85 -2.09 -9.34
N VAL A 29 -0.63 -1.65 -9.04
CA VAL A 29 0.55 -2.52 -9.07
C VAL A 29 0.61 -3.31 -7.76
N GLU A 30 0.88 -4.61 -7.84
CA GLU A 30 1.04 -5.46 -6.66
C GLU A 30 2.10 -4.89 -5.70
N GLY A 31 1.77 -4.82 -4.41
CA GLY A 31 2.64 -4.27 -3.37
C GLY A 31 2.80 -2.75 -3.36
N SER A 32 2.14 -2.00 -4.26
CA SER A 32 2.04 -0.54 -4.18
C SER A 32 0.98 -0.10 -3.16
N SER A 33 1.03 1.16 -2.73
CA SER A 33 0.09 1.69 -1.73
C SER A 33 -1.32 1.87 -2.28
N VAL A 34 -2.30 1.26 -1.60
CA VAL A 34 -3.72 1.42 -1.95
C VAL A 34 -4.22 2.84 -1.69
N GLN A 35 -3.59 3.60 -0.78
CA GLN A 35 -3.93 5.00 -0.58
C GLN A 35 -3.66 5.82 -1.85
N SER A 36 -2.46 5.66 -2.44
CA SER A 36 -2.09 6.38 -3.67
C SER A 36 -3.00 5.98 -4.84
N HIS A 37 -3.28 4.69 -4.96
CA HIS A 37 -4.20 4.17 -5.98
C HIS A 37 -5.63 4.67 -5.79
N GLY A 38 -6.15 4.66 -4.56
CA GLY A 38 -7.50 5.14 -4.22
C GLY A 38 -7.68 6.62 -4.54
N VAL A 39 -6.71 7.48 -4.20
CA VAL A 39 -6.73 8.91 -4.57
C VAL A 39 -6.75 9.10 -6.08
N LYS A 40 -5.98 8.29 -6.83
CA LYS A 40 -6.01 8.32 -8.29
C LYS A 40 -7.38 7.94 -8.84
N MET A 41 -8.00 6.88 -8.33
CA MET A 41 -9.34 6.47 -8.75
C MET A 41 -10.39 7.54 -8.44
N LEU A 42 -10.35 8.15 -7.24
CA LEU A 42 -11.24 9.25 -6.86
C LEU A 42 -11.11 10.43 -7.83
N SER A 43 -9.88 10.84 -8.16
CA SER A 43 -9.65 11.95 -9.11
C SER A 43 -10.20 11.66 -10.52
N LEU A 44 -10.23 10.39 -10.92
CA LEU A 44 -10.82 9.99 -12.20
C LEU A 44 -12.36 10.02 -12.14
N VAL A 45 -12.96 9.72 -10.99
CA VAL A 45 -14.41 9.83 -10.79
C VAL A 45 -14.85 11.28 -10.80
N GLU A 46 -14.19 12.15 -10.03
CA GLU A 46 -14.48 13.60 -10.03
C GLU A 46 -14.37 14.18 -11.46
N LYS A 47 -13.33 13.78 -12.20
CA LYS A 47 -13.17 14.17 -13.60
C LYS A 47 -14.29 13.67 -14.51
N LEU A 48 -14.82 12.48 -14.28
CA LEU A 48 -15.96 11.96 -15.04
C LEU A 48 -17.24 12.73 -14.73
N GLU A 49 -17.46 13.10 -13.47
CA GLU A 49 -18.59 13.92 -13.04
C GLU A 49 -18.54 15.31 -13.66
N ASP A 50 -17.37 15.96 -13.67
CA ASP A 50 -17.14 17.25 -14.34
C ASP A 50 -17.47 17.20 -15.84
N LEU A 51 -17.16 16.07 -16.48
CA LEU A 51 -17.43 15.82 -17.90
C LEU A 51 -18.86 15.31 -18.18
N LYS A 52 -19.72 15.28 -17.16
CA LYS A 52 -21.11 14.76 -17.22
C LYS A 52 -21.18 13.31 -17.74
N ALA A 53 -20.13 12.54 -17.49
CA ALA A 53 -20.02 11.10 -17.78
C ALA A 53 -20.28 10.31 -16.49
N VAL A 54 -21.43 10.56 -15.87
CA VAL A 54 -21.78 10.03 -14.56
C VAL A 54 -22.23 8.58 -14.68
N PHE A 55 -21.72 7.74 -13.77
CA PHE A 55 -22.16 6.37 -13.58
C PHE A 55 -22.83 6.22 -12.21
N ASN A 56 -23.52 5.10 -12.00
CA ASN A 56 -24.04 4.77 -10.69
C ASN A 56 -22.87 4.53 -9.71
N ASN A 57 -23.06 4.84 -8.43
CA ASN A 57 -22.04 4.64 -7.41
C ASN A 57 -21.51 3.19 -7.38
N ASP A 58 -22.38 2.21 -7.55
CA ASP A 58 -22.00 0.79 -7.63
C ASP A 58 -21.05 0.51 -8.79
N THR A 59 -21.24 1.16 -9.95
CA THR A 59 -20.33 1.02 -11.09
C THR A 59 -18.94 1.58 -10.76
N TYR A 60 -18.86 2.71 -10.04
CA TYR A 60 -17.58 3.22 -9.60
C TYR A 60 -16.89 2.26 -8.64
N ILE A 61 -17.63 1.71 -7.67
CA ILE A 61 -17.11 0.74 -6.71
C ILE A 61 -16.62 -0.52 -7.41
N ASP A 62 -17.40 -1.08 -8.33
CA ASP A 62 -17.04 -2.29 -9.09
C ASP A 62 -15.76 -2.09 -9.89
N VAL A 63 -15.60 -0.94 -10.55
CA VAL A 63 -14.37 -0.62 -11.29
C VAL A 63 -13.19 -0.40 -10.36
N ILE A 64 -13.40 0.22 -9.18
CA ILE A 64 -12.37 0.32 -8.14
C ILE A 64 -11.94 -1.07 -7.71
N PHE A 65 -12.86 -1.98 -7.38
CA PHE A 65 -12.51 -3.36 -7.04
C PHE A 65 -11.75 -4.08 -8.16
N GLN A 66 -12.20 -3.93 -9.40
CA GLN A 66 -11.51 -4.52 -10.55
C GLN A 66 -10.11 -3.93 -10.78
N SER A 67 -9.85 -2.73 -10.28
CA SER A 67 -8.56 -2.05 -10.40
C SER A 67 -7.55 -2.46 -9.34
N LEU A 68 -7.99 -3.04 -8.21
CA LEU A 68 -7.10 -3.48 -7.14
C LEU A 68 -6.25 -4.67 -7.57
N SER A 69 -5.13 -4.88 -6.88
CA SER A 69 -4.32 -6.08 -7.11
C SER A 69 -4.89 -7.28 -6.35
N PRO A 70 -4.58 -8.53 -6.76
CA PRO A 70 -5.18 -9.74 -6.19
C PRO A 70 -5.02 -9.91 -4.66
N SER A 71 -4.03 -9.28 -4.04
CA SER A 71 -3.87 -9.30 -2.58
C SER A 71 -5.03 -8.66 -1.81
N TYR A 72 -5.92 -7.94 -2.49
CA TYR A 72 -7.12 -7.33 -1.92
C TYR A 72 -8.39 -8.19 -2.10
N ASP A 73 -8.32 -9.36 -2.73
CA ASP A 73 -9.47 -10.27 -2.90
C ASP A 73 -10.19 -10.58 -1.57
N PRO A 74 -9.49 -10.85 -0.43
CA PRO A 74 -10.17 -11.09 0.84
C PRO A 74 -10.99 -9.88 1.33
N PHE A 75 -10.50 -8.66 1.07
CA PHE A 75 -11.24 -7.43 1.38
C PHE A 75 -12.52 -7.35 0.53
N ILE A 76 -12.43 -7.65 -0.77
CA ILE A 76 -13.57 -7.58 -1.70
C ILE A 76 -14.66 -8.57 -1.29
N VAL A 77 -14.29 -9.81 -0.95
CA VAL A 77 -15.25 -10.83 -0.47
C VAL A 77 -15.94 -10.35 0.80
N ASN A 78 -15.17 -9.85 1.78
CA ASN A 78 -15.72 -9.32 3.02
C ASN A 78 -16.65 -8.11 2.77
N TYR A 79 -16.26 -7.19 1.89
CA TYR A 79 -17.08 -6.03 1.55
C TYR A 79 -18.45 -6.45 0.98
N LYS A 80 -18.44 -7.36 -0.01
CA LYS A 80 -19.67 -7.85 -0.65
C LYS A 80 -20.62 -8.55 0.32
N MET A 81 -20.07 -9.25 1.33
CA MET A 81 -20.87 -9.92 2.36
C MET A 81 -21.49 -8.96 3.37
N ASN A 82 -20.87 -7.81 3.63
CA ASN A 82 -21.36 -6.86 4.62
C ASN A 82 -22.45 -5.91 4.09
N GLY A 83 -22.74 -5.93 2.78
CA GLY A 83 -23.97 -5.35 2.21
C GLY A 83 -24.14 -3.84 2.36
N PHE A 84 -23.05 -3.07 2.51
CA PHE A 84 -23.13 -1.63 2.70
C PHE A 84 -23.14 -0.85 1.38
N GLU A 85 -24.11 0.04 1.23
CA GLU A 85 -23.96 1.22 0.37
C GLU A 85 -22.91 2.13 1.01
N ARG A 86 -21.81 2.37 0.29
CA ARG A 86 -20.72 3.24 0.76
C ARG A 86 -20.38 4.24 -0.32
N SER A 87 -20.00 5.44 0.10
CA SER A 87 -19.35 6.40 -0.77
C SER A 87 -17.96 5.91 -1.18
N ILE A 88 -17.44 6.43 -2.30
CA ILE A 88 -16.08 6.13 -2.76
C ILE A 88 -15.03 6.55 -1.71
N HIS A 89 -15.24 7.66 -1.02
CA HIS A 89 -14.36 8.11 0.06
C HIS A 89 -14.31 7.10 1.22
N GLU A 90 -15.46 6.58 1.65
CA GLU A 90 -15.51 5.55 2.69
C GLU A 90 -14.83 4.26 2.23
N LEU A 91 -15.06 3.84 0.98
CA LEU A 91 -14.38 2.68 0.39
C LEU A 91 -12.86 2.82 0.46
N ILE A 92 -12.32 3.97 0.03
CA ILE A 92 -10.88 4.23 0.08
C ILE A 92 -10.36 4.19 1.52
N ASN A 93 -11.06 4.81 2.47
CA ASN A 93 -10.66 4.78 3.87
C ASN A 93 -10.60 3.36 4.44
N MET A 94 -11.57 2.51 4.10
CA MET A 94 -11.57 1.11 4.53
C MET A 94 -10.42 0.31 3.91
N LEU A 95 -10.11 0.53 2.64
CA LEU A 95 -8.96 -0.08 1.96
C LEU A 95 -7.64 0.32 2.64
N VAL A 96 -7.48 1.59 2.99
CA VAL A 96 -6.28 2.11 3.69
C VAL A 96 -6.16 1.48 5.08
N GLN A 97 -7.26 1.34 5.82
CA GLN A 97 -7.26 0.66 7.12
C GLN A 97 -6.87 -0.82 6.97
N TYR A 98 -7.41 -1.50 5.95
CA TYR A 98 -7.07 -2.89 5.64
C TYR A 98 -5.58 -3.06 5.33
N GLU A 99 -5.00 -2.19 4.49
CA GLU A 99 -3.56 -2.14 4.21
C GLU A 99 -2.76 -2.00 5.52
N ALA A 100 -3.09 -1.01 6.35
CA ALA A 100 -2.39 -0.75 7.61
C ALA A 100 -2.48 -1.92 8.60
N MET A 101 -3.59 -2.66 8.62
CA MET A 101 -3.72 -3.88 9.44
C MET A 101 -2.80 -4.98 8.92
N ASN A 102 -2.77 -5.24 7.62
CA ASN A 102 -1.94 -6.29 7.02
C ASN A 102 -0.43 -6.03 7.16
N HIS A 103 0.00 -4.77 7.16
CA HIS A 103 1.40 -4.43 7.43
C HIS A 103 1.85 -4.70 8.87
N LYS A 104 0.92 -4.70 9.84
CA LYS A 104 1.22 -5.03 11.25
C LYS A 104 1.40 -6.54 11.48
N PHE A 105 0.85 -7.38 10.59
CA PHE A 105 0.87 -8.83 10.74
C PHE A 105 1.99 -9.54 9.96
N LYS A 106 2.87 -8.82 9.26
CA LYS A 106 4.13 -9.42 8.80
C LYS A 106 5.02 -9.63 10.04
N PRO A 107 5.25 -10.87 10.51
CA PRO A 107 6.23 -11.07 11.57
C PRO A 107 7.57 -10.64 10.99
N ALA A 108 8.24 -9.70 11.65
CA ALA A 108 9.66 -9.52 11.43
C ALA A 108 10.30 -10.90 11.69
N VAL A 109 10.74 -11.58 10.62
CA VAL A 109 11.59 -12.75 10.74
C VAL A 109 12.88 -12.23 11.35
N LEU A 110 12.95 -12.26 12.68
CA LEU A 110 14.18 -12.08 13.41
C LEU A 110 15.05 -13.28 13.04
N VAL A 111 15.87 -13.11 11.99
CA VAL A 111 17.06 -13.93 11.80
C VAL A 111 17.98 -13.56 12.97
N GLY A 112 17.73 -14.18 14.12
CA GLY A 112 18.63 -14.11 15.25
C GLY A 112 19.88 -14.88 14.86
N GLU A 113 20.93 -14.18 14.46
CA GLU A 113 22.27 -14.74 14.47
C GLU A 113 22.58 -15.19 15.91
N VAL A 114 22.53 -16.50 16.13
CA VAL A 114 23.01 -17.10 17.38
C VAL A 114 24.52 -16.93 17.41
N ARG A 115 24.99 -15.89 18.11
CA ARG A 115 26.41 -15.77 18.48
C ARG A 115 26.70 -16.77 19.59
N PRO A 116 27.72 -17.64 19.46
CA PRO A 116 28.06 -18.59 20.52
C PRO A 116 28.66 -17.86 21.73
N PRO A 117 28.46 -18.36 22.96
CA PRO A 117 28.96 -17.70 24.17
C PRO A 117 30.49 -17.76 24.24
N ARG A 118 31.12 -16.59 24.48
CA ARG A 118 32.56 -16.47 24.72
C ARG A 118 32.95 -17.16 26.04
N ARG A 119 33.82 -18.17 25.97
CA ARG A 119 34.48 -18.77 27.13
C ARG A 119 35.37 -17.72 27.83
N LYS A 120 35.13 -17.47 29.12
CA LYS A 120 36.05 -16.72 30.00
C LYS A 120 37.27 -17.60 30.28
N VAL A 121 38.42 -17.23 29.72
CA VAL A 121 39.73 -17.77 30.12
C VAL A 121 40.11 -17.09 31.43
N ARG A 122 40.25 -17.88 32.50
CA ARG A 122 40.70 -17.40 33.82
C ARG A 122 42.22 -17.25 33.77
N GLY A 123 42.68 -16.01 33.65
CA GLY A 123 44.09 -15.66 33.70
C GLY A 123 44.66 -15.84 35.11
N SER A 124 45.77 -16.57 35.18
CA SER A 124 46.66 -16.70 36.32
C SER A 124 47.55 -15.47 36.41
N ASP A 125 47.61 -14.79 37.55
CA ASP A 125 48.87 -14.23 38.06
C ASP A 125 48.76 -13.81 39.52
N ALA A 126 49.76 -14.19 40.33
CA ALA A 126 50.20 -13.51 41.54
C ALA A 126 51.45 -14.21 42.08
N GLY A 127 52.59 -13.96 41.42
CA GLY A 127 53.89 -14.19 42.02
C GLY A 127 54.22 -13.12 43.07
N ARG A 128 54.60 -13.54 44.29
CA ARG A 128 55.52 -12.80 45.17
C ARG A 128 56.42 -13.80 45.89
N GLY A 129 57.69 -13.84 45.48
CA GLY A 129 58.73 -14.57 46.20
C GLY A 129 59.41 -13.70 47.24
N ARG A 130 59.75 -14.28 48.41
CA ARG A 130 61.16 -14.49 48.80
C ARG A 130 61.26 -15.40 50.03
N ARG A 131 62.23 -16.30 49.93
CA ARG A 131 62.65 -17.34 50.90
C ARG A 131 63.19 -16.74 52.21
N VAL A 132 62.96 -17.44 53.32
CA VAL A 132 64.00 -17.75 54.33
C VAL A 132 63.80 -19.20 54.82
N ARG A 133 64.91 -19.88 55.09
CA ARG A 133 65.09 -21.33 55.26
C ARG A 133 65.11 -21.78 56.74
N LYS A 134 64.59 -22.99 56.95
CA LYS A 134 65.03 -24.15 57.80
C LYS A 134 65.37 -24.03 59.30
N ARG A 135 64.83 -25.05 60.01
CA ARG A 135 65.34 -25.86 61.15
C ARG A 135 65.43 -25.11 62.49
N LEU A 136 65.11 -25.70 63.65
CA LEU A 136 64.85 -27.07 64.12
C LEU A 136 63.71 -27.00 65.15
#